data_AF-A0A382SN26-F1
#
_entry.id   AF-A0A382SN26-F1
#
_cell.length_a   1.000
_cell.length_b   1.000
_cell.length_c   1.000
_cell.angle_alpha   90.00
_cell.angle_beta   90.00
_cell.angle_gamma   90.00
#
_symmetry.space_group_name_H-M   'P 1'
#
loop_
_entity.id
_entity.type
_entity.pdbx_description
1 polymer ?
#
loop_
_entity_poly.entity_id
_entity_poly.type
_entity_poly.pdbx_seq_one_letter_code
_entity_poly.pdbx_strand_id
1 'polypeptide(L)'
;VGLDTIPRLDIVFTTEDEVMNGFATPANYTVIWVDQNDVAVWLEDEKWLRTVLAHELQHLVFFSVTKTWLPFPMNDMYSGTPGWIIEGLAEYYTERWRPARFDLSHKYHVLRNTVDKIKDPHNDGFSKCLYFADRFGDSTMVKILNHRDKLGLFNFKHSFKKHTGIKLKQFEEDWRRHMNTYFFGIRSQKETYKDIGRVYQLPMRYVSGFDRFSNTLKVAMVGRKDKNQNDISLVLAIRDTVKENKKYRRALKRRKSDKPIRIKPIWKLKELDHGKIGSDIKVSPDQSRIAYSKYRYGKHQAMIWDVYV
;
A
#
# COMPACT_ATOMS: atom_id res chain seq x y z
N VAL A 1 9.15 24.80 -7.26
CA VAL A 1 10.51 24.49 -7.79
C VAL A 1 11.31 25.69 -8.32
N GLY A 2 10.71 26.88 -8.56
CA GLY A 2 11.47 28.12 -8.77
C GLY A 2 12.19 28.26 -10.11
N LEU A 3 11.62 27.70 -11.18
CA LEU A 3 12.09 27.91 -12.56
C LEU A 3 11.18 28.94 -13.26
N ASP A 4 11.79 29.84 -14.03
CA ASP A 4 11.05 30.79 -14.88
C ASP A 4 10.64 30.18 -16.22
N THR A 5 11.43 29.23 -16.73
CA THR A 5 11.17 28.50 -17.98
C THR A 5 11.67 27.05 -17.89
N ILE A 6 11.10 26.17 -18.71
CA ILE A 6 11.55 24.79 -18.89
C ILE A 6 11.78 24.48 -20.37
N PRO A 7 12.67 23.54 -20.71
CA PRO A 7 12.81 23.06 -22.08
C PRO A 7 11.49 22.51 -22.63
N ARG A 8 11.40 22.40 -23.96
CA ARG A 8 10.31 21.66 -24.61
C ARG A 8 10.27 20.23 -24.05
N LEU A 9 9.07 19.79 -23.68
CA LEU A 9 8.81 18.45 -23.16
C LEU A 9 8.06 17.64 -24.22
N ASP A 10 8.42 16.37 -24.36
CA ASP A 10 7.70 15.42 -25.22
C ASP A 10 6.85 14.47 -24.35
N ILE A 11 5.59 14.27 -24.74
CA ILE A 11 4.63 13.41 -24.03
C ILE A 11 4.20 12.31 -24.99
N VAL A 12 4.44 11.06 -24.62
CA VAL A 12 4.07 9.89 -25.42
C VAL A 12 2.99 9.10 -24.71
N PHE A 13 1.91 8.79 -25.42
CA PHE A 13 0.85 7.89 -24.95
C PHE A 13 0.97 6.55 -25.69
N THR A 14 0.89 5.45 -24.95
CA THR A 14 0.93 4.08 -25.50
C THR A 14 -0.15 3.21 -24.86
N THR A 15 -0.64 2.21 -25.60
CA THR A 15 -1.70 1.28 -25.20
C THR A 15 -1.15 -0.10 -24.85
N GLU A 16 0.09 -0.20 -24.37
CA GLU A 16 0.61 -1.49 -23.92
C GLU A 16 -0.12 -1.94 -22.65
N ASP A 17 -0.66 -3.15 -22.68
CA ASP A 17 -1.61 -3.66 -21.69
C ASP A 17 -1.02 -3.75 -20.26
N GLU A 18 -1.83 -3.37 -19.28
CA GLU A 18 -1.64 -3.62 -17.83
C GLU A 18 -0.38 -3.04 -17.15
N VAL A 19 0.37 -2.14 -17.78
CA VAL A 19 1.43 -1.38 -17.09
C VAL A 19 0.81 -0.17 -16.39
N MET A 20 0.43 -0.34 -15.12
CA MET A 20 -0.17 0.73 -14.29
C MET A 20 0.86 1.78 -13.85
N ASN A 21 1.40 2.54 -14.81
CA ASN A 21 2.33 3.62 -14.50
C ASN A 21 2.53 4.64 -15.63
N GLY A 22 3.41 5.61 -15.40
CA GLY A 22 4.19 6.31 -16.41
C GLY A 22 5.68 6.24 -16.06
N PHE A 23 6.52 6.85 -16.89
CA PHE A 23 7.85 7.25 -16.44
C PHE A 23 8.31 8.51 -17.16
N ALA A 24 9.14 9.29 -16.48
CA ALA A 24 9.77 10.49 -16.99
C ALA A 24 11.29 10.30 -17.04
N THR A 25 11.94 10.94 -18.02
CA THR A 25 13.38 10.79 -18.23
C THR A 25 14.13 12.13 -18.14
N PRO A 26 15.43 12.10 -17.80
CA PRO A 26 16.29 13.28 -17.89
C PRO A 26 16.46 13.85 -19.31
N ALA A 27 15.95 13.16 -20.34
CA ALA A 27 15.94 13.59 -21.74
C ALA A 27 14.70 14.43 -22.10
N ASN A 28 13.98 14.96 -21.11
CA ASN A 28 12.82 15.85 -21.26
C ASN A 28 11.59 15.20 -21.92
N TYR A 29 11.42 13.88 -21.78
CA TYR A 29 10.22 13.20 -22.25
C TYR A 29 9.63 12.27 -21.20
N THR A 30 8.32 12.05 -21.30
CA THR A 30 7.58 11.06 -20.51
C THR A 30 6.78 10.12 -21.40
N VAL A 31 6.64 8.87 -20.96
CA VAL A 31 5.79 7.85 -21.59
C VAL A 31 4.72 7.44 -20.59
N ILE A 32 3.46 7.40 -21.05
CA ILE A 32 2.29 7.08 -20.23
C ILE A 32 1.51 5.95 -20.89
N TRP A 33 1.22 4.90 -20.11
CA TRP A 33 0.45 3.73 -20.54
C TRP A 33 -1.03 3.87 -20.23
N VAL A 34 -1.87 4.13 -21.23
CA VAL A 34 -3.23 4.68 -21.03
C VAL A 34 -4.32 3.66 -20.71
N ASP A 35 -4.10 2.37 -20.97
CA ASP A 35 -5.13 1.34 -20.82
C ASP A 35 -5.13 0.75 -19.39
N GLN A 36 -5.93 1.34 -18.50
CA GLN A 36 -5.98 0.99 -17.07
C GLN A 36 -7.39 0.59 -16.62
N ASN A 37 -7.54 -0.65 -16.13
CA ASN A 37 -8.82 -1.16 -15.63
C ASN A 37 -8.97 -1.09 -14.09
N ASP A 38 -7.88 -1.04 -13.31
CA ASP A 38 -7.92 -1.34 -11.85
C ASP A 38 -7.60 -0.16 -10.90
N VAL A 39 -7.57 1.08 -11.40
CA VAL A 39 -7.13 2.26 -10.61
C VAL A 39 -8.26 3.00 -9.87
N ALA A 40 -9.52 2.66 -10.12
CA ALA A 40 -10.67 3.45 -9.66
C ALA A 40 -10.71 3.67 -8.13
N VAL A 41 -10.32 2.67 -7.33
CA VAL A 41 -10.30 2.77 -5.86
C VAL A 41 -9.24 3.77 -5.37
N TRP A 42 -8.14 3.93 -6.08
CA TRP A 42 -7.03 4.83 -5.71
C TRP A 42 -7.29 6.28 -6.13
N LEU A 43 -8.13 6.46 -7.16
CA LEU A 43 -8.39 7.75 -7.78
C LEU A 43 -9.47 8.55 -7.07
N GLU A 44 -10.39 7.87 -6.37
CA GLU A 44 -11.59 8.47 -5.79
C GLU A 44 -12.41 9.21 -6.85
N ASP A 45 -12.29 10.54 -6.93
CA ASP A 45 -13.01 11.42 -7.87
C ASP A 45 -12.13 11.99 -9.00
N GLU A 46 -10.83 11.69 -9.00
CA GLU A 46 -9.88 12.21 -9.99
C GLU A 46 -9.75 11.31 -11.23
N LYS A 47 -9.45 11.93 -12.38
CA LYS A 47 -9.19 11.17 -13.60
C LYS A 47 -7.76 10.63 -13.59
N TRP A 48 -7.62 9.31 -13.79
CA TRP A 48 -6.31 8.64 -13.83
C TRP A 48 -5.27 9.38 -14.66
N LEU A 49 -5.61 9.67 -15.92
CA LEU A 49 -4.70 10.30 -16.87
C LEU A 49 -4.23 11.68 -16.40
N ARG A 50 -5.10 12.43 -15.72
CA ARG A 50 -4.76 13.75 -15.17
C ARG A 50 -3.74 13.62 -14.05
N THR A 51 -3.95 12.66 -13.16
CA THR A 51 -3.06 12.39 -12.02
C THR A 51 -1.68 11.95 -12.50
N VAL A 52 -1.60 10.90 -13.33
CA VAL A 52 -0.31 10.39 -13.81
C VAL A 52 0.43 11.41 -14.66
N LEU A 53 -0.25 12.14 -15.55
CA LEU A 53 0.41 13.14 -16.39
C LEU A 53 1.01 14.26 -15.53
N ALA A 54 0.27 14.76 -14.54
CA ALA A 54 0.80 15.79 -13.64
C ALA A 54 2.02 15.28 -12.87
N HIS A 55 1.94 14.06 -12.33
CA HIS A 55 3.01 13.39 -11.61
C HIS A 55 4.29 13.30 -12.46
N GLU A 56 4.19 12.76 -13.68
CA GLU A 56 5.33 12.60 -14.58
C GLU A 56 5.93 13.94 -15.04
N LEU A 57 5.08 14.95 -15.30
CA LEU A 57 5.55 16.29 -15.63
C LEU A 57 6.38 16.91 -14.49
N GLN A 58 6.03 16.60 -13.23
CA GLN A 58 6.77 17.09 -12.08
C GLN A 58 8.16 16.46 -11.97
N HIS A 59 8.36 15.21 -12.42
CA HIS A 59 9.71 14.64 -12.55
C HIS A 59 10.56 15.38 -13.59
N LEU A 60 9.99 15.77 -14.73
CA LEU A 60 10.71 16.55 -15.76
C LEU A 60 11.15 17.91 -15.22
N VAL A 61 10.30 18.53 -14.41
CA VAL A 61 10.63 19.76 -13.67
C VAL A 61 11.75 19.51 -12.66
N PHE A 62 11.71 18.40 -11.91
CA PHE A 62 12.78 18.02 -10.99
C PHE A 62 14.13 17.83 -11.72
N PHE A 63 14.14 17.12 -12.85
CA PHE A 63 15.36 16.93 -13.65
C PHE A 63 15.88 18.25 -14.21
N SER A 64 14.99 19.16 -14.58
CA SER A 64 15.36 20.51 -15.03
C SER A 64 16.01 21.33 -13.92
N VAL A 65 15.46 21.32 -12.70
CA VAL A 65 16.02 22.05 -11.56
C VAL A 65 17.35 21.50 -11.11
N THR A 66 17.52 20.18 -11.11
CA THR A 66 18.72 19.53 -10.56
C THR A 66 19.83 19.36 -11.61
N LYS A 67 19.57 19.77 -12.86
CA LYS A 67 20.55 19.73 -13.95
C LYS A 67 21.82 20.49 -13.57
N THR A 68 22.95 19.91 -13.95
CA THR A 68 24.29 20.49 -13.83
C THR A 68 25.02 20.33 -15.17
N TRP A 69 26.26 20.81 -15.24
CA TRP A 69 27.11 20.60 -16.41
C TRP A 69 27.61 19.15 -16.53
N LEU A 70 27.50 18.32 -15.49
CA LEU A 70 27.80 16.89 -15.58
C LEU A 70 26.71 16.17 -16.40
N PRO A 71 27.09 15.26 -17.31
CA PRO A 71 26.10 14.47 -18.06
C PRO A 71 25.42 13.45 -17.14
N PHE A 72 24.22 13.02 -17.54
CA PHE A 72 23.57 11.86 -16.93
C PHE A 72 24.32 10.57 -17.32
N PRO A 73 24.54 9.60 -16.41
CA PRO A 73 24.04 9.52 -15.02
C PRO A 73 24.98 10.12 -13.96
N MET A 74 26.09 10.74 -14.34
CA MET A 74 27.10 11.23 -13.40
C MET A 74 26.57 12.33 -12.47
N ASN A 75 25.72 13.23 -12.99
CA ASN A 75 25.07 14.27 -12.19
C ASN A 75 24.16 13.68 -11.11
N ASP A 76 23.37 12.65 -11.45
CA ASP A 76 22.44 12.00 -10.54
C ASP A 76 23.19 11.27 -9.42
N MET A 77 24.22 10.50 -9.78
CA MET A 77 25.11 9.84 -8.82
C MET A 77 25.79 10.84 -7.88
N TYR A 78 26.25 11.99 -8.39
CA TYR A 78 26.85 13.04 -7.56
C TYR A 78 25.83 13.69 -6.63
N SER A 79 24.59 13.88 -7.12
CA SER A 79 23.51 14.46 -6.34
C SER A 79 23.20 13.66 -5.08
N GLY A 80 23.24 12.33 -5.19
CA GLY A 80 22.85 11.42 -4.12
C GLY A 80 21.44 11.70 -3.61
N THR A 81 20.54 12.13 -4.49
CA THR A 81 19.16 12.46 -4.13
C THR A 81 18.40 11.17 -3.78
N PRO A 82 17.77 11.07 -2.60
CA PRO A 82 16.97 9.90 -2.25
C PRO A 82 15.77 9.74 -3.20
N GLY A 83 15.45 8.51 -3.60
CA GLY A 83 14.28 8.25 -4.45
C GLY A 83 12.96 8.78 -3.89
N TRP A 84 12.80 8.76 -2.55
CA TRP A 84 11.61 9.33 -1.90
C TRP A 84 11.45 10.84 -2.13
N ILE A 85 12.53 11.59 -2.39
CA ILE A 85 12.42 13.02 -2.77
C ILE A 85 11.88 13.16 -4.19
N ILE A 86 12.32 12.31 -5.11
CA ILE A 86 11.93 12.36 -6.51
C ILE A 86 10.44 12.06 -6.65
N GLU A 87 10.00 10.94 -6.09
CA GLU A 87 8.58 10.52 -6.09
C GLU A 87 7.73 11.39 -5.15
N GLY A 88 8.23 11.67 -3.95
CA GLY A 88 7.49 12.43 -2.95
C GLY A 88 7.19 13.87 -3.38
N LEU A 89 8.10 14.51 -4.12
CA LEU A 89 7.82 15.84 -4.69
C LEU A 89 6.82 15.76 -5.84
N ALA A 90 6.84 14.70 -6.64
CA ALA A 90 5.83 14.48 -7.67
C ALA A 90 4.44 14.40 -7.03
N GLU A 91 4.27 13.57 -6.00
CA GLU A 91 3.03 13.49 -5.22
C GLU A 91 2.68 14.84 -4.56
N TYR A 92 3.63 15.49 -3.88
CA TYR A 92 3.39 16.71 -3.11
C TYR A 92 2.80 17.86 -3.93
N TYR A 93 3.28 18.04 -5.16
CA TYR A 93 2.85 19.15 -6.01
C TYR A 93 1.62 18.85 -6.87
N THR A 94 1.27 17.58 -7.05
CA THR A 94 0.31 17.16 -8.07
C THR A 94 -0.88 16.39 -7.51
N GLU A 95 -0.77 15.94 -6.26
CA GLU A 95 -1.73 15.04 -5.65
C GLU A 95 -2.24 15.52 -4.30
N ARG A 96 -3.35 14.93 -3.87
CA ARG A 96 -3.94 15.12 -2.54
C ARG A 96 -3.80 13.84 -1.72
N TRP A 97 -3.71 13.97 -0.40
CA TRP A 97 -3.66 12.81 0.49
C TRP A 97 -4.98 12.03 0.45
N ARG A 98 -4.95 10.79 -0.05
CA ARG A 98 -6.12 9.89 -0.17
C ARG A 98 -6.01 8.68 0.76
N PRO A 99 -7.12 8.27 1.42
CA PRO A 99 -7.20 7.08 2.26
C PRO A 99 -6.61 5.80 1.64
N ALA A 100 -7.08 5.41 0.45
CA ALA A 100 -6.68 4.16 -0.18
C ALA A 100 -5.25 4.17 -0.73
N ARG A 101 -4.74 5.36 -1.09
CA ARG A 101 -3.40 5.53 -1.68
C ARG A 101 -2.29 5.63 -0.63
N PHE A 102 -2.50 6.42 0.42
CA PHE A 102 -1.43 6.73 1.38
C PHE A 102 -1.77 6.34 2.83
N ASP A 103 -2.96 6.67 3.29
CA ASP A 103 -3.31 6.61 4.71
C ASP A 103 -3.37 5.17 5.27
N LEU A 104 -3.99 4.24 4.53
CA LEU A 104 -4.10 2.83 4.96
C LEU A 104 -2.74 2.15 5.10
N SER A 105 -1.83 2.42 4.16
CA SER A 105 -0.46 1.91 4.20
C SER A 105 0.27 2.41 5.44
N HIS A 106 0.24 3.72 5.71
CA HIS A 106 0.87 4.29 6.88
C HIS A 106 0.31 3.74 8.19
N LYS A 107 -1.03 3.64 8.31
CA LYS A 107 -1.68 2.99 9.46
C LYS A 107 -1.18 1.57 9.65
N TYR A 108 -1.15 0.77 8.59
CA TYR A 108 -0.64 -0.60 8.64
C TYR A 108 0.81 -0.66 9.13
N HIS A 109 1.68 0.20 8.61
CA HIS A 109 3.10 0.22 8.97
C HIS A 109 3.35 0.70 10.41
N VAL A 110 2.62 1.70 10.89
CA VAL A 110 2.65 2.14 12.30
C VAL A 110 2.18 1.02 13.21
N LEU A 111 1.06 0.38 12.89
CA LEU A 111 0.49 -0.72 13.68
C LEU A 111 1.43 -1.92 13.82
N ARG A 112 2.25 -2.17 12.80
CA ARG A 112 3.26 -3.24 12.81
C ARG A 112 4.63 -2.80 13.31
N ASN A 113 4.80 -1.53 13.67
CA ASN A 113 6.11 -0.95 14.02
C ASN A 113 7.15 -1.20 12.91
N THR A 114 6.77 -0.84 11.68
CA THR A 114 7.55 -1.06 10.44
C THR A 114 7.51 0.16 9.52
N VAL A 115 7.37 1.37 10.08
CA VAL A 115 7.34 2.63 9.33
C VAL A 115 8.63 2.84 8.54
N ASP A 116 9.76 2.42 9.09
CA ASP A 116 11.07 2.36 8.44
C ASP A 116 11.14 1.41 7.23
N LYS A 117 10.11 0.58 7.03
CA LYS A 117 10.03 -0.43 5.96
C LYS A 117 8.97 -0.11 4.92
N ILE A 118 8.44 1.11 4.90
CA ILE A 118 7.64 1.58 3.77
C ILE A 118 8.61 1.64 2.58
N LYS A 119 8.50 0.66 1.68
CA LYS A 119 9.42 0.51 0.54
C LYS A 119 9.02 1.37 -0.64
N ASP A 120 7.75 1.74 -0.71
CA ASP A 120 7.18 2.50 -1.80
C ASP A 120 7.59 3.98 -1.67
N PRO A 121 8.45 4.50 -2.56
CA PRO A 121 8.91 5.89 -2.51
C PRO A 121 7.79 6.90 -2.75
N HIS A 122 6.68 6.54 -3.41
CA HIS A 122 5.52 7.43 -3.55
C HIS A 122 4.85 7.64 -2.19
N ASN A 123 4.63 6.55 -1.46
CA ASN A 123 3.97 6.57 -0.16
C ASN A 123 4.84 7.21 0.93
N ASP A 124 6.05 6.69 1.08
CA ASP A 124 7.05 7.20 2.03
C ASP A 124 7.41 8.66 1.70
N GLY A 125 7.64 8.95 0.42
CA GLY A 125 8.05 10.26 -0.06
C GLY A 125 7.02 11.35 0.14
N PHE A 126 5.74 11.10 -0.19
CA PHE A 126 4.71 12.13 -0.05
C PHE A 126 4.56 12.57 1.40
N SER A 127 4.49 11.61 2.34
CA SER A 127 4.37 11.94 3.77
C SER A 127 5.60 12.67 4.32
N LYS A 128 6.81 12.31 3.84
CA LYS A 128 8.04 13.02 4.18
C LYS A 128 8.04 14.43 3.62
N CYS A 129 7.57 14.65 2.39
CA CYS A 129 7.43 15.99 1.82
C CYS A 129 6.42 16.85 2.61
N LEU A 130 5.28 16.30 3.01
CA LEU A 130 4.31 16.99 3.87
C LEU A 130 4.92 17.36 5.23
N TYR A 131 5.61 16.42 5.87
CA TYR A 131 6.31 16.67 7.14
C TYR A 131 7.46 17.68 7.00
N PHE A 132 8.18 17.65 5.88
CA PHE A 132 9.21 18.62 5.56
C PHE A 132 8.62 20.03 5.40
N ALA A 133 7.51 20.14 4.65
CA ALA A 133 6.80 21.38 4.42
C ALA A 133 6.32 22.02 5.74
N ASP A 134 5.70 21.21 6.61
CA ASP A 134 5.25 21.63 7.94
C ASP A 134 6.40 22.17 8.80
N ARG A 135 7.54 21.48 8.79
CA ARG A 135 8.67 21.80 9.67
C ARG A 135 9.59 22.92 9.17
N PHE A 136 9.81 23.01 7.86
CA PHE A 136 10.81 23.90 7.26
C PHE A 136 10.23 24.88 6.23
N GLY A 137 8.97 24.69 5.83
CA GLY A 137 8.33 25.44 4.75
C GLY A 137 8.81 25.03 3.36
N ASP A 138 7.91 25.10 2.37
CA ASP A 138 8.17 24.67 0.99
C ASP A 138 9.29 25.45 0.31
N SER A 139 9.43 26.72 0.67
CA SER A 139 10.52 27.57 0.14
C SER A 139 11.91 27.01 0.49
N THR A 140 12.04 26.24 1.57
CA THR A 140 13.30 25.59 1.94
C THR A 140 13.64 24.46 0.98
N MET A 141 12.66 23.71 0.48
CA MET A 141 12.91 22.69 -0.55
C MET A 141 13.43 23.34 -1.84
N VAL A 142 12.86 24.48 -2.23
CA VAL A 142 13.33 25.25 -3.41
C VAL A 142 14.79 25.67 -3.23
N LYS A 143 15.16 26.17 -2.05
CA LYS A 143 16.56 26.50 -1.72
C LYS A 143 17.47 25.28 -1.80
N ILE A 144 17.01 24.12 -1.32
CA ILE A 144 17.78 22.88 -1.34
C ILE A 144 18.10 22.46 -2.78
N LEU A 145 17.08 22.36 -3.64
CA LEU A 145 17.21 21.86 -5.01
C LEU A 145 18.00 22.81 -5.93
N ASN A 146 17.94 24.12 -5.65
CA ASN A 146 18.69 25.14 -6.41
C ASN A 146 20.09 25.40 -5.86
N HIS A 147 20.46 24.83 -4.70
CA HIS A 147 21.80 24.98 -4.18
C HIS A 147 22.82 24.31 -5.10
N ARG A 148 23.94 25.01 -5.35
CA ARG A 148 25.11 24.48 -6.03
C ARG A 148 26.34 24.65 -5.14
N ASP A 149 27.19 23.64 -5.15
CA ASP A 149 28.47 23.68 -4.48
C ASP A 149 29.50 24.53 -5.25
N LYS A 150 30.74 24.54 -4.78
CA LYS A 150 31.83 25.32 -5.40
C LYS A 150 32.18 24.86 -6.82
N LEU A 151 31.81 23.64 -7.22
CA LEU A 151 32.02 23.10 -8.56
C LEU A 151 30.79 23.35 -9.46
N GLY A 152 29.77 24.05 -8.97
CA GLY A 152 28.51 24.24 -9.69
C GLY A 152 27.66 22.97 -9.74
N LEU A 153 27.90 22.00 -8.85
CA LEU A 153 27.17 20.74 -8.80
C LEU A 153 26.14 20.73 -7.68
N PHE A 154 25.08 19.94 -7.88
CA PHE A 154 24.05 19.75 -6.87
C PHE A 154 24.40 18.53 -6.01
N ASN A 155 24.38 18.68 -4.69
CA ASN A 155 24.50 17.57 -3.74
C ASN A 155 23.40 17.68 -2.69
N PHE A 156 22.45 16.73 -2.70
CA PHE A 156 21.25 16.81 -1.88
C PHE A 156 21.57 16.80 -0.39
N LYS A 157 22.40 15.85 0.08
CA LYS A 157 22.71 15.70 1.51
C LYS A 157 23.42 16.93 2.09
N HIS A 158 24.35 17.52 1.34
CA HIS A 158 25.05 18.74 1.73
C HIS A 158 24.08 19.93 1.78
N SER A 159 23.32 20.13 0.70
CA SER A 159 22.34 21.21 0.58
C SER A 159 21.25 21.14 1.64
N PHE A 160 20.71 19.94 1.87
CA PHE A 160 19.72 19.67 2.90
C PHE A 160 20.21 20.11 4.27
N LYS A 161 21.41 19.69 4.67
CA LYS A 161 21.99 20.09 5.96
C LYS A 161 22.21 21.60 6.04
N LYS A 162 22.66 22.22 4.94
CA LYS A 162 22.89 23.66 4.88
C LYS A 162 21.63 24.48 5.11
N HIS A 163 20.51 24.06 4.53
CA HIS A 163 19.26 24.84 4.56
C HIS A 163 18.28 24.44 5.67
N THR A 164 18.40 23.24 6.25
CA THR A 164 17.56 22.79 7.37
C THR A 164 18.27 22.82 8.72
N GLY A 165 19.60 22.88 8.73
CA GLY A 165 20.43 22.76 9.94
C GLY A 165 20.57 21.34 10.49
N ILE A 166 19.84 20.35 9.97
CA ILE A 166 19.87 18.95 10.46
C ILE A 166 20.36 17.97 9.39
N LYS A 167 20.83 16.80 9.82
CA LYS A 167 21.22 15.74 8.89
C LYS A 167 19.97 15.04 8.34
N LEU A 168 20.02 14.58 7.09
CA LEU A 168 18.95 13.79 6.47
C LEU A 168 18.51 12.59 7.34
N LYS A 169 19.45 11.86 7.92
CA LYS A 169 19.16 10.73 8.82
C LYS A 169 18.37 11.16 10.08
N GLN A 170 18.64 12.35 10.60
CA GLN A 170 17.89 12.89 11.73
C GLN A 170 16.47 13.27 11.31
N PHE A 171 16.32 13.89 10.14
CA PHE A 171 15.02 14.18 9.57
C PHE A 171 14.15 12.93 9.43
N GLU A 172 14.70 11.84 8.87
CA GLU A 172 13.95 10.59 8.70
C GLU A 172 13.55 9.94 10.04
N GLU A 173 14.38 10.03 11.06
CA GLU A 173 14.03 9.55 12.41
C GLU A 173 12.96 10.43 13.07
N ASP A 174 13.05 11.75 12.90
CA ASP A 174 12.05 12.69 13.42
C ASP A 174 10.70 12.49 12.71
N TRP A 175 10.70 12.31 11.39
CA TRP A 175 9.53 11.93 10.60
C TRP A 175 8.94 10.61 11.10
N ARG A 176 9.76 9.57 11.28
CA ARG A 176 9.30 8.26 11.77
C ARG A 176 8.60 8.40 13.12
N ARG A 177 9.15 9.20 14.05
CA ARG A 177 8.52 9.49 15.34
C ARG A 177 7.21 10.25 15.17
N HIS A 178 7.19 11.28 14.33
CA HIS A 178 5.98 12.05 14.04
C HIS A 178 4.85 11.16 13.52
N MET A 179 5.12 10.32 12.52
CA MET A 179 4.11 9.39 11.96
C MET A 179 3.57 8.42 13.02
N ASN A 180 4.44 7.87 13.86
CA ASN A 180 4.01 7.00 14.96
C ASN A 180 3.12 7.77 15.95
N THR A 181 3.55 8.94 16.41
CA THR A 181 2.78 9.76 17.36
C THR A 181 1.41 10.14 16.80
N TYR A 182 1.36 10.60 15.55
CA TYR A 182 0.13 11.00 14.88
C TYR A 182 -0.87 9.83 14.79
N PHE A 183 -0.45 8.70 14.23
CA PHE A 183 -1.36 7.57 14.01
C PHE A 183 -1.73 6.82 15.30
N PHE A 184 -0.83 6.74 16.29
CA PHE A 184 -1.21 6.21 17.60
C PHE A 184 -2.14 7.16 18.35
N GLY A 185 -1.97 8.48 18.20
CA GLY A 185 -2.89 9.49 18.74
C GLY A 185 -4.29 9.37 18.14
N ILE A 186 -4.41 9.20 16.81
CA ILE A 186 -5.70 8.92 16.18
C ILE A 186 -6.30 7.61 16.68
N ARG A 187 -5.47 6.57 16.82
CA ARG A 187 -5.93 5.27 17.29
C ARG A 187 -6.49 5.32 18.72
N SER A 188 -5.85 6.07 19.62
CA SER A 188 -6.28 6.14 21.03
C SER A 188 -7.62 6.86 21.21
N GLN A 189 -8.03 7.67 20.22
CA GLN A 189 -9.33 8.35 20.20
C GLN A 189 -10.46 7.47 19.66
N LYS A 190 -10.15 6.27 19.15
CA LYS A 190 -11.14 5.36 18.54
C LYS A 190 -11.47 4.21 19.48
N GLU A 191 -12.73 3.79 19.46
CA GLU A 191 -13.18 2.56 20.11
C GLU A 191 -12.37 1.36 19.63
N THR A 192 -12.05 0.46 20.56
CA THR A 192 -11.41 -0.80 20.21
C THR A 192 -12.45 -1.78 19.67
N TYR A 193 -12.00 -2.80 18.93
CA TYR A 193 -12.88 -3.88 18.50
C TYR A 193 -13.60 -4.60 19.66
N LYS A 194 -13.08 -4.48 20.90
CA LYS A 194 -13.70 -5.05 22.11
C LYS A 194 -14.85 -4.19 22.63
N ASP A 195 -14.79 -2.89 22.39
CA ASP A 195 -15.83 -1.94 22.79
C ASP A 195 -17.03 -2.06 21.84
N ILE A 196 -16.77 -2.27 20.55
CA ILE A 196 -17.81 -2.39 19.51
C ILE A 196 -18.53 -3.75 19.57
N GLY A 197 -17.87 -4.82 20.05
CA GLY A 197 -18.56 -6.11 20.19
C GLY A 197 -17.69 -7.34 20.43
N ARG A 198 -18.30 -8.51 20.21
CA ARG A 198 -17.65 -9.80 20.38
C ARG A 198 -16.80 -10.14 19.16
N VAL A 199 -15.50 -10.35 19.38
CA VAL A 199 -14.58 -10.77 18.32
C VAL A 199 -14.41 -12.29 18.32
N TYR A 200 -14.44 -12.85 17.10
CA TYR A 200 -14.20 -14.26 16.84
C TYR A 200 -12.97 -14.40 15.96
N GLN A 201 -12.08 -15.31 16.36
CA GLN A 201 -10.92 -15.64 15.54
C GLN A 201 -11.34 -16.54 14.38
N LEU A 202 -10.87 -16.21 13.18
CA LEU A 202 -11.09 -17.05 12.01
C LEU A 202 -10.34 -18.40 12.16
N PRO A 203 -10.86 -19.48 11.56
CA PRO A 203 -10.24 -20.81 11.64
C PRO A 203 -8.83 -20.90 11.01
N MET A 204 -8.51 -19.97 10.10
CA MET A 204 -7.23 -19.87 9.40
C MET A 204 -6.53 -18.55 9.76
N ARG A 205 -5.20 -18.57 9.85
CA ARG A 205 -4.40 -17.41 10.29
C ARG A 205 -4.16 -16.38 9.19
N TYR A 206 -3.82 -16.82 7.97
CA TYR A 206 -3.40 -15.94 6.88
C TYR A 206 -4.55 -15.75 5.89
N VAL A 207 -5.66 -15.19 6.36
CA VAL A 207 -6.86 -14.93 5.57
C VAL A 207 -6.77 -13.54 4.93
N SER A 208 -6.98 -13.45 3.62
CA SER A 208 -7.11 -12.18 2.89
C SER A 208 -8.57 -11.75 2.70
N GLY A 209 -9.50 -12.70 2.67
CA GLY A 209 -10.93 -12.43 2.66
C GLY A 209 -11.76 -13.64 3.12
N PHE A 210 -12.99 -13.39 3.54
CA PHE A 210 -13.88 -14.45 4.02
C PHE A 210 -15.35 -14.06 3.84
N ASP A 211 -16.20 -15.07 3.81
CA ASP A 211 -17.64 -14.89 3.93
C ASP A 211 -18.27 -16.04 4.74
N ARG A 212 -19.43 -15.79 5.33
CA ARG A 212 -20.07 -16.69 6.29
C ARG A 212 -21.34 -17.29 5.72
N PHE A 213 -21.53 -18.57 6.02
CA PHE A 213 -22.82 -19.22 5.80
C PHE A 213 -23.79 -18.83 6.92
N SER A 214 -25.08 -18.72 6.59
CA SER A 214 -26.13 -18.31 7.54
C SER A 214 -26.20 -19.17 8.79
N ASN A 215 -25.94 -20.47 8.67
CA ASN A 215 -25.98 -21.44 9.77
C ASN A 215 -24.80 -21.35 10.75
N THR A 216 -23.80 -20.49 10.51
CA THR A 216 -22.57 -20.33 11.32
C THR A 216 -21.69 -21.57 11.50
N LEU A 217 -22.06 -22.70 10.88
CA LEU A 217 -21.30 -23.95 10.92
C LEU A 217 -20.20 -24.00 9.87
N LYS A 218 -20.28 -23.12 8.87
CA LYS A 218 -19.34 -23.02 7.77
C LYS A 218 -18.85 -21.58 7.59
N VAL A 219 -17.60 -21.45 7.16
CA VAL A 219 -16.98 -20.18 6.75
C VAL A 219 -16.16 -20.44 5.49
N ALA A 220 -16.41 -19.68 4.43
CA ALA A 220 -15.54 -19.65 3.26
C ALA A 220 -14.43 -18.63 3.52
N MET A 221 -13.20 -18.96 3.18
CA MET A 221 -12.03 -18.10 3.36
C MET A 221 -11.12 -18.21 2.16
N VAL A 222 -10.53 -17.10 1.77
CA VAL A 222 -9.41 -17.05 0.83
C VAL A 222 -8.16 -16.61 1.58
N GLY A 223 -7.04 -17.26 1.30
CA GLY A 223 -5.77 -16.91 1.90
C GLY A 223 -4.77 -18.06 1.86
N ARG A 224 -3.75 -17.98 2.71
CA ARG A 224 -2.70 -19.01 2.80
C ARG A 224 -2.95 -19.94 3.97
N LYS A 225 -2.80 -21.24 3.74
CA LYS A 225 -2.92 -22.25 4.81
C LYS A 225 -1.76 -22.14 5.80
N ASP A 226 -0.58 -21.77 5.32
CA ASP A 226 0.60 -21.49 6.14
C ASP A 226 1.44 -20.31 5.59
N LYS A 227 2.51 -19.95 6.29
CA LYS A 227 3.35 -18.78 5.97
C LYS A 227 4.23 -18.96 4.74
N ASN A 228 4.53 -20.19 4.35
CA ASN A 228 5.47 -20.56 3.29
C ASN A 228 4.75 -20.85 1.96
N GLN A 229 3.42 -20.94 1.99
CA GLN A 229 2.62 -21.09 0.78
C GLN A 229 2.72 -19.83 -0.10
N ASN A 230 3.04 -20.03 -1.38
CA ASN A 230 3.20 -18.96 -2.36
C ASN A 230 1.91 -18.64 -3.12
N ASP A 231 1.04 -19.63 -3.29
CA ASP A 231 -0.28 -19.47 -3.89
C ASP A 231 -1.35 -19.18 -2.81
N ILE A 232 -2.54 -18.81 -3.27
CA ILE A 232 -3.70 -18.52 -2.44
C ILE A 232 -4.71 -19.65 -2.58
N SER A 233 -5.23 -20.13 -1.45
CA SER A 233 -6.25 -21.17 -1.37
C SER A 233 -7.63 -20.60 -1.11
N LEU A 234 -8.63 -21.15 -1.78
CA LEU A 234 -10.03 -21.09 -1.34
C LEU A 234 -10.29 -22.25 -0.38
N VAL A 235 -10.66 -21.94 0.85
CA VAL A 235 -10.82 -22.89 1.95
C VAL A 235 -12.22 -22.79 2.55
N LEU A 236 -12.89 -23.93 2.67
CA LEU A 236 -14.12 -24.09 3.44
C LEU A 236 -13.79 -24.64 4.82
N ALA A 237 -14.01 -23.83 5.87
CA ALA A 237 -13.95 -24.28 7.24
C ALA A 237 -15.33 -24.78 7.70
N ILE A 238 -15.38 -26.00 8.25
CA ILE A 238 -16.61 -26.65 8.73
C ILE A 238 -16.44 -27.02 10.20
N ARG A 239 -17.42 -26.70 11.04
CA ARG A 239 -17.41 -27.09 12.46
C ARG A 239 -17.57 -28.59 12.64
N ASP A 240 -16.69 -29.19 13.42
CA ASP A 240 -16.78 -30.58 13.84
C ASP A 240 -17.63 -30.69 15.12
N THR A 241 -18.95 -30.55 14.96
CA THR A 241 -19.92 -30.59 16.06
C THR A 241 -19.90 -31.92 16.82
N VAL A 242 -19.53 -33.02 16.15
CA VAL A 242 -19.36 -34.33 16.78
C VAL A 242 -18.21 -34.31 17.79
N LYS A 243 -17.03 -33.80 17.40
CA LYS A 243 -15.89 -33.65 18.32
C LYS A 243 -16.19 -32.63 19.43
N GLU A 244 -16.87 -31.53 19.11
CA GLU A 244 -17.29 -30.53 20.09
C GLU A 244 -18.20 -31.13 21.16
N ASN A 245 -19.24 -31.87 20.75
CA ASN A 245 -20.17 -32.56 21.65
C ASN A 245 -19.46 -33.60 22.52
N LYS A 246 -18.50 -34.35 21.96
CA LYS A 246 -17.68 -35.31 22.73
C LYS A 246 -16.87 -34.60 23.82
N LYS A 247 -16.25 -33.44 23.51
CA LYS A 247 -15.53 -32.64 24.51
C LYS A 247 -16.47 -32.06 25.56
N TYR A 248 -17.63 -31.55 25.13
CA TYR A 248 -18.65 -31.00 26.03
C TYR A 248 -19.10 -32.05 27.05
N ARG A 249 -19.48 -33.26 26.61
CA ARG A 249 -19.90 -34.36 27.50
C ARG A 249 -18.81 -34.74 28.50
N ARG A 250 -17.54 -34.76 28.09
CA ARG A 250 -16.40 -35.03 28.99
C ARG A 250 -16.22 -33.91 30.03
N ALA A 251 -16.37 -32.65 29.62
CA ALA A 251 -16.30 -31.51 30.52
C ALA A 251 -17.47 -31.51 31.51
N LEU A 252 -18.68 -31.88 31.06
CA LEU A 252 -19.87 -31.97 31.89
C LEU A 252 -19.70 -32.99 33.02
N LYS A 253 -19.15 -34.17 32.71
CA LYS A 253 -18.85 -35.21 33.73
C LYS A 253 -17.81 -34.77 34.78
N ARG A 254 -16.96 -33.81 34.46
CA ARG A 254 -15.89 -33.30 35.35
C ARG A 254 -16.24 -31.97 36.00
N ARG A 255 -17.47 -31.47 35.77
CA ARG A 255 -17.90 -30.15 36.23
C ARG A 255 -18.06 -30.16 37.75
N LYS A 256 -17.34 -29.26 38.42
CA LYS A 256 -17.42 -29.04 39.89
C LYS A 256 -18.12 -27.73 40.28
N SER A 257 -18.49 -26.89 39.31
CA SER A 257 -19.11 -25.58 39.54
C SER A 257 -20.25 -25.35 38.56
N ASP A 258 -21.21 -24.48 38.89
CA ASP A 258 -22.32 -24.14 38.00
C ASP A 258 -21.99 -23.14 36.88
N LYS A 259 -20.71 -22.78 36.71
CA LYS A 259 -20.28 -21.96 35.58
C LYS A 259 -20.60 -22.67 34.24
N PRO A 260 -21.13 -21.94 33.24
CA PRO A 260 -21.39 -22.50 31.91
C PRO A 260 -20.14 -23.08 31.26
N ILE A 261 -20.23 -24.31 30.75
CA ILE A 261 -19.15 -24.95 29.99
C ILE A 261 -19.11 -24.34 28.58
N ARG A 262 -17.99 -23.71 28.24
CA ARG A 262 -17.75 -23.17 26.90
C ARG A 262 -16.70 -24.02 26.18
N ILE A 263 -17.11 -24.70 25.12
CA ILE A 263 -16.19 -25.41 24.22
C ILE A 263 -15.85 -24.48 23.06
N LYS A 264 -14.55 -24.23 22.83
CA LYS A 264 -14.10 -23.50 21.65
C LYS A 264 -14.45 -24.30 20.38
N PRO A 265 -14.98 -23.65 19.33
CA PRO A 265 -15.28 -24.33 18.07
C PRO A 265 -14.09 -25.12 17.53
N ILE A 266 -14.35 -26.30 17.00
CA ILE A 266 -13.34 -27.17 16.38
C ILE A 266 -13.60 -27.16 14.88
N TRP A 267 -12.62 -26.76 14.10
CA TRP A 267 -12.76 -26.60 12.65
C TRP A 267 -12.05 -27.72 11.89
N LYS A 268 -12.69 -28.20 10.82
CA LYS A 268 -12.09 -28.96 9.74
C LYS A 268 -11.94 -28.04 8.54
N LEU A 269 -10.74 -27.92 8.00
CA LEU A 269 -10.47 -27.13 6.82
C LEU A 269 -10.46 -28.04 5.58
N LYS A 270 -11.21 -27.66 4.55
CA LYS A 270 -11.20 -28.31 3.24
C LYS A 270 -10.81 -27.26 2.19
N GLU A 271 -9.70 -27.48 1.49
CA GLU A 271 -9.35 -26.68 0.33
C GLU A 271 -10.28 -27.05 -0.84
N LEU A 272 -10.85 -26.02 -1.47
CA LEU A 272 -11.76 -26.15 -2.60
C LEU A 272 -11.07 -25.81 -3.91
N ASP A 273 -10.18 -24.81 -3.90
CA ASP A 273 -9.39 -24.38 -5.05
C ASP A 273 -8.09 -23.69 -4.59
N HIS A 274 -7.15 -23.47 -5.50
CA HIS A 274 -5.86 -22.80 -5.27
C HIS A 274 -5.37 -22.04 -6.51
N GLY A 275 -4.51 -21.04 -6.32
CA GLY A 275 -3.89 -20.24 -7.39
C GLY A 275 -3.81 -18.75 -7.05
N LYS A 276 -3.95 -17.88 -8.06
CA LYS A 276 -4.09 -16.44 -7.87
C LYS A 276 -5.58 -16.10 -7.73
N ILE A 277 -6.09 -16.16 -6.50
CA ILE A 277 -7.50 -15.93 -6.16
C ILE A 277 -7.65 -14.55 -5.52
N GLY A 278 -8.67 -13.79 -5.91
CA GLY A 278 -8.98 -12.48 -5.33
C GLY A 278 -9.47 -12.58 -3.88
N SER A 279 -9.30 -11.51 -3.10
CA SER A 279 -9.76 -11.46 -1.70
C SER A 279 -11.29 -11.44 -1.57
N ASP A 280 -11.98 -10.94 -2.58
CA ASP A 280 -13.43 -10.79 -2.55
C ASP A 280 -14.13 -12.09 -2.93
N ILE A 281 -14.75 -12.71 -1.92
CA ILE A 281 -15.59 -13.91 -2.09
C ILE A 281 -16.98 -13.68 -1.53
N LYS A 282 -17.96 -14.38 -2.10
CA LYS A 282 -19.35 -14.36 -1.63
C LYS A 282 -19.97 -15.74 -1.62
N VAL A 283 -20.61 -16.09 -0.50
CA VAL A 283 -21.48 -17.26 -0.42
C VAL A 283 -22.83 -16.89 -1.04
N SER A 284 -23.38 -17.78 -1.87
CA SER A 284 -24.67 -17.52 -2.51
C SER A 284 -25.82 -17.43 -1.48
N PRO A 285 -26.90 -16.69 -1.76
CA PRO A 285 -28.03 -16.55 -0.83
C PRO A 285 -28.65 -17.90 -0.40
N ASP A 286 -28.72 -18.86 -1.33
CA ASP A 286 -29.19 -20.22 -1.10
C ASP A 286 -28.17 -21.14 -0.38
N GLN A 287 -27.00 -20.60 -0.04
CA GLN A 287 -25.93 -21.27 0.71
C GLN A 287 -25.30 -22.47 0.00
N SER A 288 -25.48 -22.59 -1.32
CA SER A 288 -25.04 -23.75 -2.11
C SER A 288 -23.70 -23.55 -2.84
N ARG A 289 -23.31 -22.30 -3.13
CA ARG A 289 -22.18 -21.93 -3.99
C ARG A 289 -21.31 -20.84 -3.37
N ILE A 290 -20.10 -20.68 -3.89
CA ILE A 290 -19.16 -19.64 -3.48
C ILE A 290 -18.65 -18.95 -4.73
N ALA A 291 -19.01 -17.70 -4.93
CA ALA A 291 -18.46 -16.86 -5.98
C ALA A 291 -17.10 -16.29 -5.57
N TYR A 292 -16.11 -16.38 -6.46
CA TYR A 292 -14.76 -15.82 -6.26
C TYR A 292 -14.12 -15.46 -7.61
N SER A 293 -13.20 -14.50 -7.61
CA SER A 293 -12.39 -14.20 -8.79
C SER A 293 -11.07 -14.98 -8.76
N LYS A 294 -10.63 -15.44 -9.93
CA LYS A 294 -9.33 -16.11 -10.08
C LYS A 294 -8.69 -15.74 -11.40
N TYR A 295 -7.40 -15.46 -11.33
CA TYR A 295 -6.58 -15.11 -12.47
C TYR A 295 -6.22 -16.36 -13.28
N ARG A 296 -6.30 -16.23 -14.61
CA ARG A 296 -5.82 -17.24 -15.56
C ARG A 296 -5.34 -16.61 -16.87
N TYR A 297 -4.67 -17.41 -17.68
CA TYR A 297 -4.36 -17.05 -19.07
C TYR A 297 -5.52 -17.43 -20.00
N GLY A 298 -5.90 -16.48 -20.86
CA GLY A 298 -6.87 -16.62 -21.93
C GLY A 298 -6.25 -17.03 -23.26
N LYS A 299 -7.00 -16.82 -24.35
CA LYS A 299 -6.46 -16.98 -25.71
C LYS A 299 -5.33 -15.97 -25.93
N HIS A 300 -4.32 -16.36 -26.70
CA HIS A 300 -3.16 -15.51 -27.01
C HIS A 300 -2.40 -14.98 -25.77
N GLN A 301 -2.40 -15.74 -24.67
CA GLN A 301 -1.76 -15.34 -23.39
C GLN A 301 -2.33 -14.07 -22.75
N ALA A 302 -3.53 -13.64 -23.15
CA ALA A 302 -4.23 -12.55 -22.48
C ALA A 302 -4.38 -12.87 -20.98
N MET A 303 -4.08 -11.89 -20.14
CA MET A 303 -4.20 -12.00 -18.69
C MET A 303 -5.64 -11.65 -18.30
N ILE A 304 -6.34 -12.55 -17.59
CA ILE A 304 -7.78 -12.38 -17.33
C ILE A 304 -8.12 -12.75 -15.88
N TRP A 305 -8.89 -11.89 -15.22
CA TRP A 305 -9.62 -12.20 -14.00
C TRP A 305 -11.00 -12.76 -14.33
N ASP A 306 -11.19 -14.06 -14.13
CA ASP A 306 -12.48 -14.72 -14.33
C ASP A 306 -13.24 -14.87 -13.00
N VAL A 307 -14.56 -14.94 -13.10
CA VAL A 307 -15.45 -15.23 -11.96
C VAL A 307 -15.83 -16.70 -11.98
N TYR A 308 -15.57 -17.39 -10.87
CA TYR A 308 -15.91 -18.78 -10.60
C TYR A 308 -17.01 -18.84 -9.53
N VAL A 309 -17.81 -19.92 -9.53
CA VAL A 309 -18.97 -20.12 -8.62
C VAL A 309 -19.03 -21.57 -8.11
#